data_AF-A0AA87PWN4-F1
#
_entry.id   AF-A0AA87PWN4-F1
#
_cell.length_a   1.000
_cell.length_b   1.000
_cell.length_c   1.000
_cell.angle_alpha   90.00
_cell.angle_beta   90.00
_cell.angle_gamma   90.00
#
_symmetry.space_group_name_H-M   'P 1'
#
loop_
_entity.id
_entity.type
_entity.pdbx_description
1 polymer ?
#
loop_
_entity_poly.entity_id
_entity_poly.type
_entity_poly.pdbx_seq_one_letter_code
_entity_poly.pdbx_strand_id
1 'polypeptide(L)'
;MPADTASETSSNDGPVGLIPFFESRSSRHIRDTSLLDSKVPLFENDEWLIDDFGIRAKMPVGTFKIPASRLGELTTSAAGAFLFWPTHMAQENWTRINLFIEAYRQALKLHKGRYGPQIPDELLDSSLGAAMAIAADKTRKTTTS
;
A
#
# COMPACT_ATOMS: atom_id res chain seq x y z
N MET A 1 -42.56 35.78 17.43
CA MET A 1 -43.16 35.28 16.16
C MET A 1 -44.49 35.97 15.98
N PRO A 2 -44.84 36.46 14.78
CA PRO A 2 -44.83 35.77 13.48
C PRO A 2 -44.01 36.55 12.43
N ALA A 3 -43.94 36.26 11.14
CA ALA A 3 -43.85 35.05 10.31
C ALA A 3 -43.55 35.58 8.88
N ASP A 4 -42.80 34.81 8.09
CA ASP A 4 -42.60 34.81 6.63
C ASP A 4 -43.13 35.96 5.73
N THR A 5 -42.30 36.36 4.74
CA THR A 5 -42.52 36.01 3.31
C THR A 5 -41.46 36.69 2.41
N ALA A 6 -40.92 35.90 1.48
CA ALA A 6 -39.92 36.22 0.46
C ALA A 6 -40.42 37.14 -0.68
N SER A 7 -39.50 37.73 -1.46
CA SER A 7 -39.41 37.52 -2.93
C SER A 7 -38.33 38.39 -3.60
N GLU A 8 -37.48 37.69 -4.36
CA GLU A 8 -36.73 38.00 -5.60
C GLU A 8 -36.61 39.42 -6.19
N THR A 9 -35.40 39.75 -6.69
CA THR A 9 -35.04 40.05 -8.11
C THR A 9 -33.62 40.68 -8.15
N SER A 10 -32.58 39.97 -8.60
CA SER A 10 -32.01 39.85 -9.96
C SER A 10 -31.20 41.06 -10.49
N SER A 11 -29.90 40.78 -10.71
CA SER A 11 -28.99 41.24 -11.79
C SER A 11 -28.61 42.72 -11.90
N ASN A 12 -27.34 43.08 -11.64
CA ASN A 12 -26.13 43.01 -12.49
C ASN A 12 -26.03 44.18 -13.49
N ASP A 13 -25.06 45.08 -13.28
CA ASP A 13 -24.48 45.89 -14.35
C ASP A 13 -23.07 46.39 -13.99
N GLY A 14 -22.11 46.20 -14.88
CA GLY A 14 -20.68 46.50 -14.67
C GLY A 14 -19.74 45.73 -15.63
N PRO A 15 -19.21 46.34 -16.72
CA PRO A 15 -18.75 45.59 -17.90
C PRO A 15 -17.27 45.78 -18.29
N VAL A 16 -16.89 45.02 -19.34
CA VAL A 16 -15.82 45.24 -20.35
C VAL A 16 -14.38 44.80 -20.03
N GLY A 17 -13.81 43.93 -20.89
CA GLY A 17 -12.36 43.92 -21.09
C GLY A 17 -11.69 42.65 -21.65
N LEU A 18 -12.02 42.28 -22.90
CA LEU A 18 -11.15 41.70 -23.94
C LEU A 18 -10.11 40.58 -23.63
N ILE A 19 -10.33 39.45 -24.29
CA ILE A 19 -9.47 38.26 -24.39
C ILE A 19 -8.50 38.40 -25.59
N PRO A 20 -7.29 37.81 -25.53
CA PRO A 20 -6.86 36.92 -26.62
C PRO A 20 -6.38 35.56 -26.04
N PHE A 21 -7.05 34.44 -26.34
CA PHE A 21 -6.88 33.55 -27.48
C PHE A 21 -5.44 33.03 -27.64
N PHE A 22 -5.15 31.91 -26.96
CA PHE A 22 -4.23 30.90 -27.48
C PHE A 22 -4.77 29.49 -27.16
N GLU A 23 -5.53 28.98 -28.12
CA GLU A 23 -5.46 27.63 -28.67
C GLU A 23 -5.16 26.43 -27.74
N SER A 24 -6.24 25.88 -27.21
CA SER A 24 -6.70 24.49 -27.44
C SER A 24 -5.66 23.44 -27.87
N ARG A 25 -5.39 22.48 -26.98
CA ARG A 25 -5.60 21.07 -27.33
C ARG A 25 -6.54 20.42 -26.34
N SER A 26 -7.76 20.21 -26.83
CA SER A 26 -8.65 19.12 -26.43
C SER A 26 -7.88 17.85 -26.08
N SER A 27 -8.18 17.29 -24.92
CA SER A 27 -8.80 15.96 -24.89
C SER A 27 -9.51 15.76 -23.57
N ARG A 28 -10.83 15.62 -23.67
CA ARG A 28 -11.68 15.09 -22.62
C ARG A 28 -11.19 13.66 -22.30
N HIS A 29 -10.70 13.47 -21.09
CA HIS A 29 -10.90 12.22 -20.37
C HIS A 29 -11.53 12.55 -19.02
N ILE A 30 -12.86 12.68 -19.04
CA ILE A 30 -13.64 12.19 -17.91
C ILE A 30 -13.48 10.66 -17.93
N ARG A 31 -12.68 10.16 -16.98
CA ARG A 31 -12.64 8.80 -16.43
C ARG A 31 -12.04 8.99 -15.04
N ASP A 32 -12.64 8.67 -13.92
CA ASP A 32 -13.95 8.14 -13.59
C ASP A 32 -14.07 8.49 -12.11
N THR A 33 -14.92 9.44 -11.73
CA THR A 33 -15.27 9.62 -10.32
C THR A 33 -16.37 8.63 -9.98
N SER A 34 -16.07 7.33 -10.06
CA SER A 34 -16.95 6.31 -9.52
C SER A 34 -16.17 5.03 -9.18
N LEU A 35 -16.18 4.70 -7.88
CA LEU A 35 -16.06 3.34 -7.31
C LEU A 35 -14.64 2.75 -7.41
N LEU A 36 -13.81 2.85 -6.38
CA LEU A 36 -13.89 2.07 -5.14
C LEU A 36 -12.97 2.74 -4.09
N ASP A 37 -13.46 2.95 -2.87
CA ASP A 37 -12.68 3.07 -1.62
C ASP A 37 -11.20 3.42 -1.81
N SER A 38 -10.92 4.66 -2.21
CA SER A 38 -9.57 5.16 -2.50
C SER A 38 -8.82 5.36 -1.19
N LYS A 39 -8.60 4.28 -0.46
CA LYS A 39 -7.79 4.28 0.75
C LYS A 39 -6.36 4.57 0.32
N VAL A 40 -5.99 5.84 0.43
CA VAL A 40 -4.66 6.38 0.16
C VAL A 40 -3.64 5.45 0.81
N PRO A 41 -2.65 4.93 0.05
CA PRO A 41 -1.63 4.08 0.65
C PRO A 41 -0.89 4.90 1.71
N LEU A 42 -0.79 4.33 2.92
CA LEU A 42 -0.01 4.90 4.02
C LEU A 42 1.49 4.84 3.72
N PHE A 43 1.90 3.92 2.85
CA PHE A 43 3.24 3.77 2.32
C PHE A 43 3.17 2.97 1.01
N GLU A 44 4.09 3.23 0.09
CA GLU A 44 4.32 2.37 -1.07
C GLU A 44 5.79 2.39 -1.51
N ASN A 45 6.22 1.27 -2.09
CA ASN A 45 7.44 1.18 -2.89
C ASN A 45 7.10 0.58 -4.27
N ASP A 46 8.11 0.12 -5.02
CA ASP A 46 7.92 -0.39 -6.39
C ASP A 46 6.96 -1.59 -6.45
N GLU A 47 7.00 -2.48 -5.46
CA GLU A 47 6.28 -3.76 -5.48
C GLU A 47 5.17 -3.87 -4.44
N TRP A 48 5.18 -3.01 -3.43
CA TRP A 48 4.32 -3.15 -2.27
C TRP A 48 3.69 -1.84 -1.89
N LEU A 49 2.46 -1.92 -1.42
CA LEU A 49 1.71 -0.80 -0.89
C LEU A 49 1.08 -1.22 0.45
N ILE A 50 0.96 -0.28 1.36
CA ILE A 50 0.40 -0.50 2.70
C ILE A 50 -0.82 0.38 2.84
N ASP A 51 -1.95 -0.22 3.21
CA ASP A 51 -3.18 0.48 3.55
C ASP A 51 -3.47 0.29 5.06
N ASP A 52 -4.59 0.81 5.59
CA ASP A 52 -4.92 0.59 7.01
C ASP A 52 -5.15 -0.88 7.39
N PHE A 53 -5.33 -1.77 6.42
CA PHE A 53 -5.71 -3.16 6.61
C PHE A 53 -4.57 -4.15 6.36
N GLY A 54 -3.39 -3.70 5.94
CA GLY A 54 -2.21 -4.53 5.74
C GLY A 54 -1.40 -4.19 4.50
N ILE A 55 -0.74 -5.20 3.94
CA ILE A 55 0.20 -5.07 2.83
C ILE A 55 -0.45 -5.66 1.56
N ARG A 56 -0.32 -4.98 0.41
CA ARG A 56 -0.75 -5.48 -0.89
C ARG A 56 0.39 -5.41 -1.91
N ALA A 57 0.50 -6.41 -2.77
CA ALA A 57 1.46 -6.43 -3.87
C ALA A 57 0.94 -5.61 -5.07
N LYS A 58 1.83 -4.87 -5.72
CA LYS A 58 1.62 -4.12 -6.96
C LYS A 58 1.90 -5.05 -8.14
N MET A 59 0.93 -5.90 -8.45
CA MET A 59 1.05 -6.89 -9.52
C MET A 59 0.22 -6.49 -10.75
N PRO A 60 0.70 -6.77 -11.98
CA PRO A 60 -0.06 -6.51 -13.21
C PRO A 60 -1.32 -7.39 -13.33
N VAL A 61 -1.25 -8.63 -12.82
CA VAL A 61 -2.32 -9.61 -12.87
C VAL A 61 -2.48 -10.25 -11.51
N GLY A 62 -3.72 -10.31 -11.02
CA GLY A 62 -4.06 -10.89 -9.72
C GLY A 62 -3.94 -9.91 -8.56
N THR A 63 -4.28 -10.38 -7.37
CA THR A 63 -4.19 -9.62 -6.13
C THR A 63 -3.56 -10.48 -5.05
N PHE A 64 -2.47 -9.98 -4.46
CA PHE A 64 -1.86 -10.59 -3.29
C PHE A 64 -1.93 -9.61 -2.12
N LYS A 65 -2.52 -10.05 -1.01
CA LYS A 65 -2.74 -9.24 0.18
C LYS A 65 -2.40 -10.03 1.43
N ILE A 66 -1.65 -9.39 2.33
CA ILE A 66 -1.39 -9.84 3.69
C ILE A 66 -2.18 -8.94 4.63
N PRO A 67 -3.24 -9.44 5.30
CA PRO A 67 -3.96 -8.67 6.31
C PRO A 67 -3.05 -8.26 7.48
N ALA A 68 -3.26 -7.06 8.03
CA ALA A 68 -2.53 -6.54 9.16
C ALA A 68 -2.61 -7.48 10.38
N SER A 69 -3.76 -8.12 10.59
CA SER A 69 -3.97 -9.12 11.64
C SER A 69 -3.13 -10.38 11.48
N ARG A 70 -2.63 -10.67 10.27
CA ARG A 70 -1.76 -11.82 9.99
C ARG A 70 -0.29 -11.44 9.96
N LEU A 71 0.09 -10.16 10.05
CA LEU A 71 1.50 -9.78 9.97
C LEU A 71 2.34 -10.48 11.03
N GLY A 72 1.83 -10.65 12.25
CA GLY A 72 2.50 -11.36 13.34
C GLY A 72 2.36 -12.89 13.32
N GLU A 73 1.93 -13.49 12.21
CA GLU A 73 1.79 -14.94 12.10
C GLU A 73 3.15 -15.63 12.28
N LEU A 74 3.19 -16.61 13.18
CA LEU A 74 4.39 -17.35 13.51
C LEU A 74 4.42 -18.69 12.79
N THR A 75 5.61 -19.11 12.42
CA THR A 75 5.91 -20.44 11.92
C THR A 75 7.02 -21.06 12.76
N THR A 76 6.96 -22.36 12.96
CA THR A 76 7.96 -23.10 13.74
C THR A 76 8.78 -23.97 12.78
N SER A 77 10.09 -23.86 12.89
CA SER A 77 11.06 -24.69 12.18
C SER A 77 12.00 -25.36 13.17
N ALA A 78 12.85 -26.27 12.68
CA ALA A 78 13.88 -26.91 13.50
C ALA A 78 14.85 -25.90 14.16
N ALA A 79 15.00 -24.71 13.56
CA ALA A 79 15.83 -23.62 14.07
C ALA A 79 15.12 -22.69 15.06
N GLY A 80 13.82 -22.89 15.34
CA GLY A 80 13.03 -22.07 16.26
C GLY A 80 11.76 -21.48 15.64
N ALA A 81 11.16 -20.52 16.34
CA ALA A 81 9.99 -19.78 15.89
C ALA A 81 10.41 -18.52 15.10
N PHE A 82 9.79 -18.31 13.95
CA PHE A 82 10.02 -17.17 13.07
C PHE A 82 8.69 -16.57 12.62
N LEU A 83 8.73 -15.34 12.12
CA LEU A 83 7.61 -14.76 11.40
C LEU A 83 7.43 -15.49 10.07
N PHE A 84 6.20 -15.91 9.83
CA PHE A 84 5.82 -16.68 8.66
C PHE A 84 6.02 -15.89 7.36
N TRP A 85 5.56 -14.65 7.31
CA TRP A 85 5.54 -13.89 6.05
C TRP A 85 6.92 -13.60 5.45
N PRO A 86 7.93 -13.13 6.22
CA PRO A 86 9.27 -12.95 5.68
C PRO A 86 9.87 -14.22 5.09
N THR A 87 9.78 -15.33 5.82
CA THR A 87 10.36 -16.60 5.40
C THR A 87 9.62 -17.21 4.21
N HIS A 88 8.28 -17.08 4.18
CA HIS A 88 7.45 -17.53 3.07
C HIS A 88 7.70 -16.69 1.80
N MET A 89 7.73 -15.36 1.90
CA MET A 89 8.00 -14.49 0.73
C MET A 89 9.41 -14.67 0.18
N ALA A 90 10.40 -15.05 0.99
CA ALA A 90 11.73 -15.36 0.48
C ALA A 90 11.76 -16.61 -0.43
N GLN A 91 10.80 -17.53 -0.27
CA GLN A 91 10.68 -18.72 -1.11
C GLN A 91 10.07 -18.38 -2.49
N GLU A 92 9.21 -17.37 -2.55
CA GLU A 92 8.51 -16.94 -3.75
C GLU A 92 9.45 -16.33 -4.81
N ASN A 93 9.27 -16.68 -6.09
CA ASN A 93 10.12 -16.23 -7.20
C ASN A 93 9.77 -14.83 -7.72
N TRP A 94 8.53 -14.39 -7.53
CA TRP A 94 7.99 -13.19 -8.15
C TRP A 94 8.23 -11.91 -7.32
N THR A 95 8.78 -12.04 -6.12
CA THR A 95 8.99 -10.93 -5.17
C THR A 95 10.46 -10.61 -4.98
N ARG A 96 10.80 -9.31 -4.94
CA ARG A 96 12.10 -8.84 -4.47
C ARG A 96 12.08 -8.78 -2.95
N ILE A 97 12.75 -9.73 -2.30
CA ILE A 97 12.73 -9.86 -0.84
C ILE A 97 13.11 -8.56 -0.11
N ASN A 98 14.06 -7.78 -0.63
CA ASN A 98 14.47 -6.51 -0.02
C ASN A 98 13.31 -5.50 0.06
N LEU A 99 12.52 -5.39 -1.01
CA LEU A 99 11.36 -4.48 -1.06
C LEU A 99 10.22 -4.99 -0.17
N PHE A 100 10.05 -6.31 -0.10
CA PHE A 100 9.10 -6.88 0.83
C PHE A 100 9.49 -6.60 2.28
N ILE A 101 10.76 -6.78 2.66
CA ILE A 101 11.25 -6.54 4.03
C ILE A 101 11.04 -5.07 4.44
N GLU A 102 11.33 -4.14 3.54
CA GLU A 102 11.09 -2.71 3.75
C GLU A 102 9.60 -2.45 4.03
N ALA A 103 8.72 -2.92 3.14
CA ALA A 103 7.28 -2.76 3.29
C ALA A 103 6.76 -3.44 4.56
N TYR A 104 7.27 -4.61 4.90
CA TYR A 104 6.87 -5.36 6.09
C TYR A 104 7.26 -4.65 7.38
N ARG A 105 8.49 -4.12 7.48
CA ARG A 105 8.92 -3.27 8.60
C ARG A 105 8.01 -2.06 8.76
N GLN A 106 7.66 -1.42 7.66
CA GLN A 106 6.80 -0.24 7.68
C GLN A 106 5.37 -0.59 8.08
N ALA A 107 4.84 -1.74 7.63
CA ALA A 107 3.51 -2.21 7.99
C ALA A 107 3.39 -2.48 9.48
N LEU A 108 4.40 -3.13 10.09
CA LEU A 108 4.43 -3.37 11.53
C LEU A 108 4.44 -2.07 12.33
N LYS A 109 5.14 -1.03 11.86
CA LYS A 109 5.14 0.29 12.49
C LYS A 109 3.78 0.99 12.36
N LEU A 110 3.20 0.99 11.17
CA LEU A 110 1.91 1.66 10.87
C LEU A 110 0.72 0.98 11.57
N HIS A 111 0.78 -0.34 11.74
CA HIS A 111 -0.28 -1.15 12.37
C HIS A 111 -0.02 -1.46 13.85
N LYS A 112 1.05 -0.90 14.42
CA LYS A 112 1.42 -1.12 15.82
C LYS A 112 0.24 -0.76 16.75
N GLY A 113 -0.12 -1.70 17.62
CA GLY A 113 -1.21 -1.52 18.59
C GLY A 113 -2.63 -1.57 18.01
N ARG A 114 -2.79 -1.70 16.68
CA ARG A 114 -4.10 -1.87 16.04
C ARG A 114 -4.48 -3.33 15.83
N TYR A 115 -3.50 -4.15 15.44
CA TYR A 115 -3.73 -5.53 15.03
C TYR A 115 -2.68 -6.46 15.67
N GLY A 116 -3.10 -7.19 16.71
CA GLY A 116 -2.30 -8.24 17.36
C GLY A 116 -1.29 -7.76 18.41
N PRO A 117 -0.61 -8.72 19.07
CA PRO A 117 0.41 -8.44 20.08
C PRO A 117 1.66 -7.80 19.44
N GLN A 118 2.38 -7.01 20.23
CA GLN A 118 3.61 -6.38 19.77
C GLN A 118 4.67 -7.45 19.50
N ILE A 119 5.21 -7.44 18.28
CA ILE A 119 6.28 -8.35 17.86
C ILE A 119 7.59 -7.89 18.50
N PRO A 120 8.34 -8.76 19.20
CA PRO A 120 9.66 -8.44 19.70
C PRO A 120 10.65 -8.14 18.58
N ASP A 121 11.48 -7.10 18.74
CA ASP A 121 12.45 -6.68 17.71
C ASP A 121 13.46 -7.80 17.39
N GLU A 122 13.90 -8.56 18.39
CA GLU A 122 14.79 -9.72 18.21
C GLU A 122 14.19 -10.80 17.29
N LEU A 123 12.89 -11.09 17.48
CA LEU A 123 12.17 -12.06 16.67
C LEU A 123 12.01 -11.55 15.23
N LEU A 124 11.74 -10.26 15.08
CA LEU A 124 11.66 -9.61 13.77
C LEU A 124 13.01 -9.71 13.05
N ASP A 125 14.10 -9.25 13.65
CA ASP A 125 15.42 -9.25 13.02
C ASP A 125 15.90 -10.67 12.68
N SER A 126 15.68 -11.64 13.56
CA SER A 126 15.99 -13.06 13.30
C SER A 126 15.20 -13.60 12.08
N SER A 127 13.90 -13.28 12.00
CA SER A 127 13.05 -13.72 10.89
C SER A 127 13.41 -13.07 9.55
N LEU A 128 13.77 -11.79 9.57
CA LEU A 128 14.23 -11.07 8.38
C LEU A 128 15.61 -11.58 7.92
N GLY A 129 16.51 -11.88 8.86
CA GLY A 129 17.80 -12.51 8.57
C GLY A 129 17.63 -13.88 7.92
N ALA A 130 16.74 -14.71 8.45
CA ALA A 130 16.41 -16.02 7.86
C ALA A 130 15.83 -15.88 6.44
N ALA A 131 14.93 -14.92 6.21
CA ALA A 131 14.38 -14.64 4.88
C ALA A 131 15.47 -14.24 3.87
N MET A 132 16.42 -13.39 4.29
CA MET A 132 17.56 -13.00 3.45
C MET A 132 18.46 -14.19 3.11
N ALA A 133 18.72 -15.08 4.08
CA ALA A 133 19.50 -16.30 3.84
C ALA A 133 18.82 -17.23 2.82
N ILE A 134 17.49 -17.42 2.94
CA ILE A 134 16.71 -18.22 1.97
C ILE A 134 16.81 -17.62 0.56
N ALA A 135 16.67 -16.30 0.43
CA ALA A 135 16.78 -15.63 -0.86
C ALA A 135 18.20 -15.74 -1.46
N ALA A 136 19.25 -15.66 -0.64
CA ALA A 136 20.64 -15.84 -1.08
C ALA A 136 20.94 -17.29 -1.50
N ASP A 137 20.40 -18.28 -0.79
CA ASP A 137 20.55 -19.70 -1.16
C ASP A 137 19.89 -20.01 -2.50
N LYS A 138 18.75 -19.37 -2.74
CA LYS A 138 17.99 -19.51 -3.98
C LYS A 138 18.74 -18.97 -5.19
N THR A 139 19.33 -17.77 -5.10
CA THR A 139 20.13 -17.20 -6.21
C THR A 139 21.36 -18.05 -6.54
N ARG A 140 21.96 -18.70 -5.54
CA ARG A 140 23.06 -19.66 -5.74
C ARG A 140 22.61 -20.90 -6.53
N LYS A 141 21.42 -21.44 -6.22
CA LYS A 141 20.86 -22.62 -6.90
C LYS A 141 20.50 -22.32 -8.36
N THR A 142 19.97 -21.14 -8.66
CA THR A 142 19.60 -20.76 -10.05
C THR A 142 20.80 -20.48 -10.96
N THR A 143 21.99 -20.25 -10.42
CA THR A 143 23.20 -19.93 -11.20
C THR A 143 24.01 -21.18 -11.60
N THR A 144 23.70 -22.35 -11.02
CA THR A 144 24.44 -23.61 -11.26
C THR A 144 23.65 -24.59 -12.14
N SER A 145 22.84 -24.13 -13.10
CA SER A 145 22.08 -24.99 -14.03
C SER A 145 22.20 -24.54 -15.46
#